data_AF-A0A0B7J168-F1
#
_entry.id   AF-A0A0B7J168-F1
#
_cell.length_a   1.000
_cell.length_b   1.000
_cell.length_c   1.000
_cell.angle_alpha   90.00
_cell.angle_beta   90.00
_cell.angle_gamma   90.00
#
_symmetry.space_group_name_H-M   'P 1'
#
loop_
_entity.id
_entity.type
_entity.pdbx_description
1 polymer ?
#
loop_
_entity_poly.entity_id
_entity_poly.type
_entity_poly.pdbx_seq_one_letter_code
_entity_poly.pdbx_strand_id
1 'polypeptide(L)'
;MYAVSTGFILIYLLGNFNKAQEGVAAESIVLMRLADSVGWLPHEMRPAIYLDIKNYTKDVMQREWQLMKDGKKIGCEALSFLQDINKRLQAYKASEQMQLFTKQEIIEEIKELYTVRYNRIKMSYFPLNIQYWIVVCIMTACLVLNFIYITPIMDKE
;
A
#
# COMPACT_ATOMS: atom_id res chain seq x y z
N MET A 1 14.50 -22.68 22.45
CA MET A 1 13.45 -22.76 21.41
C MET A 1 12.59 -21.51 21.34
N TYR A 2 12.05 -20.99 22.46
CA TYR A 2 11.17 -19.81 22.44
C TYR A 2 11.77 -18.57 21.77
N ALA A 3 13.02 -18.21 22.09
CA ALA A 3 13.71 -17.07 21.47
C ALA A 3 13.89 -17.19 19.94
N VAL A 4 14.08 -18.42 19.44
CA VAL A 4 14.29 -18.69 18.00
C VAL A 4 12.98 -18.51 17.23
N SER A 5 11.88 -19.08 17.71
CA SER A 5 10.56 -18.94 17.09
C SER A 5 10.05 -17.49 17.14
N THR A 6 10.21 -16.79 18.26
CA THR A 6 9.88 -15.37 18.37
C THR A 6 10.74 -14.52 17.43
N GLY A 7 12.03 -14.84 17.30
CA GLY A 7 12.93 -14.19 16.33
C GLY A 7 12.46 -14.36 14.88
N PHE A 8 12.02 -15.57 14.48
CA PHE A 8 11.48 -15.80 13.13
C PHE A 8 10.17 -15.05 12.87
N ILE A 9 9.26 -14.99 13.85
CA ILE A 9 8.03 -14.20 13.73
C ILE A 9 8.37 -12.72 13.60
N LEU A 10 9.33 -12.22 14.39
CA LEU A 10 9.78 -10.83 14.33
C LEU A 10 10.38 -10.48 12.97
N ILE A 11 11.28 -11.34 12.43
CA ILE A 11 11.88 -11.16 11.10
C ILE A 11 10.80 -11.16 10.01
N TYR A 12 9.81 -12.05 10.11
CA TYR A 12 8.71 -12.11 9.17
C TYR A 12 7.84 -10.84 9.21
N LEU A 13 7.50 -10.35 10.41
CA LEU A 13 6.76 -9.11 10.60
C LEU A 13 7.53 -7.89 10.08
N LEU A 14 8.84 -7.82 10.36
CA LEU A 14 9.73 -6.80 9.84
C LEU A 14 9.83 -6.84 8.31
N GLY A 15 9.94 -8.04 7.74
CA GLY A 15 9.94 -8.24 6.29
C GLY A 15 8.65 -7.76 5.62
N ASN A 16 7.49 -8.00 6.25
CA ASN A 16 6.21 -7.49 5.76
C ASN A 16 6.09 -5.96 5.91
N PHE A 17 6.62 -5.40 7.01
CA PHE A 17 6.65 -3.94 7.20
C PHE A 17 7.51 -3.26 6.13
N ASN A 18 8.70 -3.80 5.84
CA ASN A 18 9.57 -3.28 4.78
C ASN A 18 8.87 -3.32 3.41
N LYS A 19 8.18 -4.41 3.08
CA LYS A 19 7.40 -4.51 1.83
C LYS A 19 6.24 -3.50 1.75
N ALA A 20 5.54 -3.28 2.86
CA ALA A 20 4.49 -2.27 2.92
C ALA A 20 5.05 -0.85 2.68
N GLN A 21 6.23 -0.56 3.25
CA GLN A 21 6.95 0.69 3.03
C GLN A 21 7.41 0.83 1.57
N GLU A 22 7.94 -0.23 0.96
CA GLU A 22 8.29 -0.26 -0.46
C GLU A 22 7.08 0.03 -1.36
N GLY A 23 5.90 -0.53 -1.04
CA GLY A 23 4.67 -0.26 -1.79
C GLY A 23 4.25 1.21 -1.74
N VAL A 24 4.35 1.86 -0.58
CA VAL A 24 4.07 3.31 -0.42
C VAL A 24 5.11 4.16 -1.14
N ALA A 25 6.39 3.79 -1.05
CA ALA A 25 7.48 4.50 -1.73
C ALA A 25 7.31 4.41 -3.26
N ALA A 26 7.01 3.23 -3.79
CA ALA A 26 6.77 3.03 -5.23
C ALA A 26 5.60 3.90 -5.72
N GLU A 27 4.47 3.90 -5.01
CA GLU A 27 3.32 4.75 -5.35
C GLU A 27 3.67 6.25 -5.31
N SER A 28 4.45 6.68 -4.32
CA SER A 28 4.88 8.08 -4.19
C SER A 28 5.81 8.50 -5.34
N ILE A 29 6.71 7.62 -5.78
CA ILE A 29 7.60 7.88 -6.92
C ILE A 29 6.81 8.04 -8.22
N VAL A 30 5.82 7.17 -8.48
CA VAL A 30 4.97 7.29 -9.67
C VAL A 30 4.14 8.57 -9.61
N LEU A 31 3.58 8.92 -8.45
CA LEU A 31 2.84 10.17 -8.27
C LEU A 31 3.71 11.42 -8.52
N MET A 32 4.97 11.39 -8.08
CA MET A 32 5.91 12.48 -8.30
C MET A 32 6.24 12.63 -9.79
N ARG A 33 6.51 11.52 -10.49
CA ARG A 33 6.72 11.53 -11.95
C ARG A 33 5.48 12.05 -12.69
N LEU A 34 4.29 11.58 -12.30
CA LEU A 34 3.03 12.08 -12.82
C LEU A 34 2.86 13.59 -12.64
N ALA A 35 3.17 14.11 -11.46
CA ALA A 35 3.11 15.54 -11.20
C ALA A 35 4.12 16.37 -12.02
N ASP A 36 5.30 15.80 -12.33
CA ASP A 36 6.32 16.41 -13.17
C ASP A 36 5.91 16.40 -14.65
N SER A 37 5.45 15.25 -15.16
CA SER A 37 4.94 15.05 -16.52
C SER A 37 3.76 15.99 -16.85
N VAL A 38 2.88 16.25 -15.87
CA VAL A 38 1.79 17.22 -16.01
C VAL A 38 2.30 18.66 -16.17
N GLY A 39 3.50 18.98 -15.67
CA GLY A 39 4.13 20.28 -15.86
C GLY A 39 4.35 20.64 -17.33
N TRP A 40 4.48 19.64 -18.19
CA TRP A 40 4.69 19.79 -19.64
C TRP A 40 3.40 19.98 -20.44
N LEU A 41 2.23 19.80 -19.82
CA LEU A 41 0.94 20.03 -20.48
C LEU A 41 0.65 21.53 -20.69
N PRO A 42 -0.33 21.90 -21.54
CA PRO A 42 -0.79 23.28 -21.65
C PRO A 42 -1.35 23.83 -20.33
N HIS A 43 -1.15 25.13 -20.08
CA HIS A 43 -1.53 25.77 -18.82
C HIS A 43 -3.02 25.68 -18.48
N GLU A 44 -3.88 25.50 -19.48
CA GLU A 44 -5.34 25.32 -19.31
C GLU A 44 -5.69 23.99 -18.61
N MET A 45 -4.89 22.94 -18.81
CA MET A 45 -5.17 21.60 -18.28
C MET A 45 -4.51 21.34 -16.93
N ARG A 46 -3.34 21.95 -16.68
CA ARG A 46 -2.53 21.70 -15.47
C ARG A 46 -3.33 21.81 -14.17
N PRO A 47 -4.12 22.88 -13.92
CA PRO A 47 -4.74 23.08 -12.60
C PRO A 47 -5.76 21.98 -12.28
N ALA A 48 -6.51 21.53 -13.28
CA ALA A 48 -7.50 20.47 -13.10
C ALA A 48 -6.82 19.13 -12.81
N ILE A 49 -5.76 18.80 -13.54
CA ILE A 49 -5.04 17.54 -13.35
C ILE A 49 -4.28 17.54 -12.01
N TYR A 50 -3.63 18.65 -11.63
CA TYR A 50 -3.01 18.78 -10.31
C TYR A 50 -4.02 18.64 -9.17
N LEU A 51 -5.23 19.17 -9.34
CA LEU A 51 -6.29 19.00 -8.37
C LEU A 51 -6.72 17.53 -8.25
N ASP A 52 -6.84 16.81 -9.37
CA ASP A 52 -7.18 15.39 -9.39
C ASP A 52 -6.07 14.55 -8.73
N ILE A 53 -4.78 14.84 -8.99
CA ILE A 53 -3.63 14.21 -8.30
C ILE A 53 -3.68 14.50 -6.79
N LYS A 54 -3.93 15.75 -6.40
CA LYS A 54 -4.02 16.14 -4.98
C LYS A 54 -5.18 15.41 -4.28
N ASN A 55 -6.33 15.33 -4.94
CA ASN A 55 -7.50 14.66 -4.41
C ASN A 55 -7.26 13.15 -4.28
N TYR A 56 -6.62 12.52 -5.28
CA TYR A 56 -6.15 11.14 -5.20
C TYR A 56 -5.30 10.91 -3.94
N THR A 57 -4.23 11.71 -3.77
CA THR A 57 -3.31 11.55 -2.63
C THR A 57 -4.01 11.75 -1.30
N LYS A 58 -4.87 12.76 -1.19
CA LYS A 58 -5.67 13.02 0.02
C LYS A 58 -6.55 11.82 0.35
N ASP A 59 -7.22 11.26 -0.65
CA ASP A 59 -8.16 10.15 -0.50
C ASP A 59 -7.44 8.85 -0.10
N VAL A 60 -6.28 8.57 -0.69
CA VAL A 60 -5.39 7.48 -0.29
C VAL A 60 -4.99 7.60 1.18
N MET A 61 -4.51 8.78 1.59
CA MET A 61 -4.03 9.01 2.96
C MET A 61 -5.15 8.99 4.00
N GLN A 62 -6.30 9.58 3.70
CA GLN A 62 -7.38 9.78 4.68
C GLN A 62 -8.34 8.59 4.74
N ARG A 63 -8.61 7.92 3.61
CA ARG A 63 -9.57 6.81 3.55
C ARG A 63 -8.87 5.48 3.42
N GLU A 64 -8.08 5.27 2.36
CA GLU A 64 -7.53 3.94 2.06
C GLU A 64 -6.61 3.44 3.18
N TRP A 65 -5.73 4.29 3.71
CA TRP A 65 -4.85 3.90 4.80
C TRP A 65 -5.61 3.56 6.09
N GLN A 66 -6.72 4.26 6.38
CA GLN A 66 -7.57 3.92 7.53
C GLN A 66 -8.28 2.58 7.30
N LEU A 67 -8.78 2.33 6.09
CA LEU A 67 -9.38 1.04 5.73
C LEU A 67 -8.36 -0.11 5.80
N MET A 68 -7.11 0.12 5.35
CA MET A 68 -6.01 -0.85 5.48
C MET A 68 -5.71 -1.16 6.94
N LYS A 69 -5.62 -0.11 7.78
CA LYS A 69 -5.41 -0.25 9.23
C LYS A 69 -6.52 -1.07 9.89
N ASP A 70 -7.76 -0.86 9.48
CA ASP A 70 -8.93 -1.59 9.97
C ASP A 70 -9.09 -2.99 9.34
N GLY A 71 -8.22 -3.39 8.40
CA GLY A 71 -8.35 -4.64 7.65
C GLY A 71 -9.60 -4.71 6.74
N LYS A 72 -10.23 -3.57 6.46
CA LYS A 72 -11.45 -3.45 5.63
C LYS A 72 -11.08 -3.43 4.16
N LYS A 73 -12.00 -3.90 3.30
CA LYS A 73 -11.86 -3.83 1.83
C LYS A 73 -11.72 -2.38 1.36
N ILE A 74 -10.74 -2.13 0.50
CA ILE A 74 -10.54 -0.84 -0.17
C ILE A 74 -11.29 -0.86 -1.51
N GLY A 75 -12.09 0.18 -1.74
CA GLY A 75 -12.88 0.35 -2.95
C GLY A 75 -12.09 0.96 -4.13
N CYS A 76 -12.83 1.50 -5.09
CA CYS A 76 -12.31 2.10 -6.32
C CYS A 76 -12.43 3.63 -6.33
N GLU A 77 -12.77 4.26 -5.22
CA GLU A 77 -13.13 5.69 -5.22
C GLU A 77 -11.91 6.59 -5.46
N ALA A 78 -10.73 6.24 -4.97
CA ALA A 78 -9.50 6.99 -5.31
C ALA A 78 -9.20 6.88 -6.82
N LEU A 79 -9.56 5.77 -7.47
CA LEU A 79 -9.31 5.56 -8.89
C LEU A 79 -10.13 6.49 -9.78
N SER A 80 -11.26 7.04 -9.29
CA SER A 80 -12.07 7.96 -10.09
C SER A 80 -11.29 9.20 -10.47
N PHE A 81 -10.41 9.70 -9.59
CA PHE A 81 -9.54 10.84 -9.90
C PHE A 81 -8.59 10.54 -11.06
N LEU A 82 -7.98 9.33 -11.08
CA LEU A 82 -7.11 8.91 -12.18
C LEU A 82 -7.89 8.70 -13.49
N GLN A 83 -9.12 8.21 -13.40
CA GLN A 83 -10.02 8.09 -14.55
C GLN A 83 -10.38 9.47 -15.12
N ASP A 84 -10.60 10.46 -14.26
CA ASP A 84 -10.94 11.81 -14.69
C ASP A 84 -9.75 12.50 -15.37
N ILE A 85 -8.52 12.29 -14.89
CA ILE A 85 -7.30 12.71 -15.60
C ILE A 85 -7.26 12.07 -17.00
N ASN A 86 -7.46 10.75 -17.10
CA ASN A 86 -7.44 10.04 -18.37
C ASN A 86 -8.53 10.55 -19.34
N LYS A 87 -9.75 10.83 -18.85
CA LYS A 87 -10.83 11.43 -19.66
C LYS A 87 -10.45 12.81 -20.20
N ARG A 88 -9.86 13.68 -19.35
CA ARG A 88 -9.39 15.01 -19.77
C ARG A 88 -8.30 14.89 -20.84
N LEU A 89 -7.35 13.97 -20.68
CA LEU A 89 -6.31 13.71 -21.66
C LEU A 89 -6.87 13.18 -22.98
N GLN A 90 -7.88 12.32 -22.95
CA GLN A 90 -8.52 11.80 -24.17
C GLN A 90 -9.28 12.89 -24.93
N ALA A 91 -10.00 13.77 -24.22
CA ALA A 91 -10.70 14.90 -24.82
C ALA A 91 -9.75 15.96 -25.42
N TYR A 92 -8.51 16.02 -24.92
CA TYR A 92 -7.48 16.90 -25.43
C TYR A 92 -6.97 16.46 -26.82
N LYS A 93 -7.16 17.34 -27.81
CA LYS A 93 -6.62 17.19 -29.16
C LYS A 93 -5.18 17.70 -29.19
N ALA A 94 -4.23 16.80 -28.95
CA ALA A 94 -2.82 17.08 -29.17
C ALA A 94 -2.51 17.09 -30.67
N SER A 95 -2.01 18.21 -31.19
CA SER A 95 -1.61 18.36 -32.59
C SER A 95 -0.09 18.33 -32.79
N GLU A 96 0.68 18.69 -31.76
CA GLU A 96 2.14 18.68 -31.79
C GLU A 96 2.71 17.36 -31.28
N GLN A 97 3.84 16.94 -31.87
CA GLN A 97 4.50 15.68 -31.52
C GLN A 97 4.96 15.62 -30.06
N MET A 98 5.41 16.74 -29.50
CA MET A 98 5.75 16.86 -28.08
C MET A 98 4.53 16.61 -27.17
N GLN A 99 3.37 17.17 -27.54
CA GLN A 99 2.14 17.00 -26.78
C GLN A 99 1.61 15.56 -26.83
N LEU A 100 1.82 14.87 -27.96
CA LEU A 100 1.50 13.45 -28.10
C LEU A 100 2.38 12.59 -27.21
N PHE A 101 3.69 12.90 -27.14
CA PHE A 101 4.63 12.20 -26.27
C PHE A 101 4.27 12.39 -24.79
N THR A 102 4.09 13.63 -24.34
CA THR A 102 3.67 13.93 -22.95
C THR A 102 2.35 13.26 -22.59
N LYS A 103 1.38 13.23 -23.52
CA LYS A 103 0.11 12.53 -23.30
C LYS A 103 0.30 11.03 -23.11
N GLN A 104 1.18 10.40 -23.88
CA GLN A 104 1.48 8.96 -23.74
C GLN A 104 2.20 8.68 -22.41
N GLU A 105 3.21 9.47 -22.06
CA GLU A 105 3.95 9.36 -20.81
C GLU A 105 3.02 9.42 -19.59
N ILE A 106 2.12 10.42 -19.55
CA ILE A 106 1.14 10.55 -18.46
C ILE A 106 0.19 9.34 -18.40
N ILE A 107 -0.23 8.79 -19.54
CA ILE A 107 -1.09 7.59 -19.58
C ILE A 107 -0.33 6.37 -19.04
N GLU A 108 0.95 6.24 -19.35
CA GLU A 108 1.81 5.16 -18.83
C GLU A 108 1.99 5.28 -17.32
N GLU A 109 2.28 6.48 -16.82
CA GLU A 109 2.39 6.74 -15.37
C GLU A 109 1.08 6.44 -14.64
N ILE A 110 -0.07 6.80 -15.22
CA ILE A 110 -1.38 6.44 -14.66
C ILE A 110 -1.54 4.92 -14.57
N LYS A 111 -1.17 4.16 -15.61
CA LYS A 111 -1.21 2.68 -15.61
C LYS A 111 -0.25 2.09 -14.57
N GLU A 112 0.94 2.65 -14.45
CA GLU A 112 1.90 2.27 -13.43
C GLU A 112 1.33 2.53 -12.03
N LEU A 113 0.64 3.67 -11.85
CA LEU A 113 0.02 4.06 -10.59
C LEU A 113 -1.08 3.07 -10.16
N TYR A 114 -1.91 2.61 -11.10
CA TYR A 114 -2.85 1.51 -10.85
C TYR A 114 -2.15 0.25 -10.34
N THR A 115 -1.01 -0.11 -10.95
CA THR A 115 -0.25 -1.32 -10.63
C THR A 115 0.38 -1.24 -9.24
N VAL A 116 1.06 -0.14 -8.93
CA VAL A 116 1.71 0.06 -7.62
C VAL A 116 0.68 0.20 -6.50
N ARG A 117 -0.45 0.88 -6.74
CA ARG A 117 -1.57 0.91 -5.78
C ARG A 117 -2.11 -0.49 -5.51
N TYR A 118 -2.38 -1.27 -6.56
CA TYR A 118 -2.85 -2.64 -6.39
C TYR A 118 -1.87 -3.49 -5.56
N ASN A 119 -0.57 -3.35 -5.81
CA ASN A 119 0.47 -4.03 -5.04
C ASN A 119 0.48 -3.60 -3.57
N ARG A 120 0.42 -2.29 -3.26
CA ARG A 120 0.30 -1.80 -1.88
C ARG A 120 -0.91 -2.40 -1.17
N ILE A 121 -2.07 -2.35 -1.82
CA ILE A 121 -3.33 -2.86 -1.25
C ILE A 121 -3.23 -4.36 -0.99
N LYS A 122 -2.74 -5.14 -1.96
CA LYS A 122 -2.50 -6.57 -1.80
C LYS A 122 -1.57 -6.87 -0.63
N MET A 123 -0.52 -6.05 -0.44
CA MET A 123 0.42 -6.19 0.68
C MET A 123 -0.21 -5.91 2.05
N SER A 124 -1.29 -5.13 2.12
CA SER A 124 -2.00 -4.91 3.40
C SER A 124 -2.89 -6.08 3.84
N TYR A 125 -3.30 -6.95 2.92
CA TYR A 125 -4.13 -8.12 3.22
C TYR A 125 -3.33 -9.40 3.34
N PHE A 126 -2.10 -9.39 3.86
CA PHE A 126 -1.43 -10.65 4.21
C PHE A 126 -1.89 -11.12 5.59
N PRO A 127 -2.88 -12.04 5.70
CA PRO A 127 -3.08 -12.72 6.95
C PRO A 127 -1.79 -13.49 7.26
N LEU A 128 -1.36 -13.46 8.53
CA LEU A 128 -0.34 -14.38 9.02
C LEU A 128 -0.73 -15.79 8.56
N ASN A 129 0.17 -16.46 7.84
CA ASN A 129 -0.04 -17.83 7.39
C ASN A 129 -0.44 -18.69 8.62
N ILE A 130 -1.46 -19.52 8.47
CA ILE A 130 -2.07 -20.34 9.55
C ILE A 130 -1.01 -21.14 10.32
N GLN A 131 0.10 -21.51 9.68
CA GLN A 131 1.24 -22.17 10.29
C GLN A 131 1.87 -21.34 11.43
N TYR A 132 1.97 -20.01 11.28
CA TYR A 132 2.48 -19.13 12.33
C TYR A 132 1.51 -18.99 13.49
N TRP A 133 0.20 -18.97 13.21
CA TRP A 133 -0.82 -18.99 14.26
C TRP A 133 -0.76 -20.26 15.09
N ILE A 134 -0.54 -21.42 14.46
CA ILE A 134 -0.36 -22.70 15.16
C ILE A 134 0.86 -22.62 16.09
N VAL A 135 1.99 -22.09 15.63
CA VAL A 135 3.19 -21.92 16.46
C VAL A 135 2.93 -20.99 17.65
N VAL A 136 2.27 -19.86 17.44
CA VAL A 136 1.90 -18.93 18.53
C VAL A 136 0.99 -19.63 19.54
N CYS A 137 -0.06 -20.32 19.10
CA CYS A 137 -0.97 -21.05 19.98
C CYS A 137 -0.26 -22.14 20.80
N ILE A 138 0.65 -22.91 20.19
CA ILE A 138 1.44 -23.93 20.88
C ILE A 138 2.36 -23.27 21.92
N MET A 139 3.04 -22.18 21.56
CA MET A 139 3.91 -21.45 22.50
C MET A 139 3.15 -20.89 23.70
N THR A 140 1.97 -20.29 23.46
CA THR A 140 1.11 -19.79 24.54
C THR A 140 0.60 -20.92 25.41
N ALA A 141 0.17 -22.04 24.83
CA ALA A 141 -0.28 -23.21 25.58
C ALA A 141 0.84 -23.80 26.46
N CYS A 142 2.05 -23.94 25.93
CA CYS A 142 3.21 -24.41 26.69
C CYS A 142 3.58 -23.47 27.84
N LEU A 143 3.54 -22.14 27.63
CA LEU A 143 3.80 -21.15 28.69
C LEU A 143 2.75 -21.22 29.80
N VAL A 144 1.47 -21.32 29.43
CA VAL A 144 0.36 -21.43 30.39
C VAL A 144 0.45 -22.74 31.19
N LEU A 145 0.77 -23.86 30.53
CA LEU A 145 0.96 -25.15 31.22
C LEU A 145 2.16 -25.10 32.19
N ASN A 146 3.27 -24.45 31.81
CA ASN A 146 4.41 -24.27 32.70
C ASN A 146 4.03 -23.45 33.95
N PHE A 147 3.27 -22.37 33.77
CA PHE A 147 2.83 -21.49 34.85
C PHE A 147 1.73 -22.09 35.75
N ILE A 148 0.92 -23.02 35.23
CA ILE A 148 -0.13 -23.69 36.02
C ILE A 148 0.43 -24.91 36.77
N TYR A 149 1.35 -25.66 36.15
CA TYR A 149 1.78 -26.95 36.70
C TYR A 149 3.17 -26.94 37.32
N ILE A 150 4.13 -26.13 36.85
CA ILE A 150 5.54 -26.26 37.26
C ILE A 150 5.89 -25.26 38.36
N THR A 151 5.44 -24.01 38.25
CA THR A 151 5.67 -22.97 39.28
C THR A 151 5.09 -23.31 40.66
N PRO A 152 3.84 -23.80 40.83
CA PRO A 152 3.32 -24.15 42.15
C PRO A 152 3.89 -25.46 42.74
N ILE A 153 4.66 -26.24 41.98
CA ILE A 153 5.38 -27.42 42.49
C ILE A 153 6.71 -27.00 43.13
N MET A 154 7.37 -25.96 42.59
CA MET A 154 8.63 -25.44 43.15
C MET A 154 8.46 -24.63 44.44
N ASP A 155 7.27 -24.08 44.71
CA ASP A 155 6.97 -23.37 45.97
C ASP A 155 6.60 -24.33 47.14
N LYS A 156 6.58 -25.65 46.90
CA LYS A 156 6.22 -26.68 47.89
C LYS A 156 7.40 -27.56 48.35
N GLU A 157 8.61 -27.30 47.87
CA GLU A 157 9.87 -27.85 48.42
C GLU A 157 10.58 -26.79 49.29
#